data_AF-A0A7C7YV15-F1
#
_entry.id   AF-A0A7C7YV15-F1
#
_cell.length_a   1.000
_cell.length_b   1.000
_cell.length_c   1.000
_cell.angle_alpha   90.00
_cell.angle_beta   90.00
_cell.angle_gamma   90.00
#
_symmetry.space_group_name_H-M   'P 1'
#
loop_
_entity.id
_entity.type
_entity.pdbx_description
1 polymer ?
#
loop_
_entity_poly.entity_id
_entity_poly.type
_entity_poly.pdbx_seq_one_letter_code
_entity_poly.pdbx_strand_id
1 'polypeptide(L)'
;MLALFSMLMLATANPTGTGPEALNHEEIAARFLIEHGLEGADPVRVQLDSVLERDFFHARLGLFELSIPAAALATKETARDFRDISEGLLEAQERWVGWLGESAQGQEPLLKNLKTARAWVAGWNISKLRKAAREEGRDALRGDALKLFNPSDSEREALSVAASAMASRQPLGRYSSAMSSSAKGSVRLVLMPSRAQFVEFATFIGALVPRLRSVFWVDSVRNWSEFRFNDLQVIAMQYAVACPRGEDYSDSSSMKMRASTGLEEQVVQLGMNKLLTYEHGAQMSRGLIGGLSINMIIEQYGACHTSLDGCTEARVTNARSQFVPGGLSQGGVLPQNVALNRWRREHGKHHYLRTLRRVQKAGAKATRGSKKIHSFLLMGPDERVRAVVQAPFLGGGVAAFQDLPQATHSDQVEFIRAYKTAFLFWLRTEAGGKQRDSARAFGKFLGRLQDSPGVEGDLKNPLEGGLSESLESVYGLPLSSSELGSSSLEGRFLKWLSKR
;
A
#
# COMPACT_ATOMS: atom_id res chain seq x y z
N MET A 1 32.63 25.15 -20.69
CA MET A 1 32.66 26.20 -19.64
C MET A 1 31.32 26.93 -19.68
N LEU A 2 30.47 26.65 -18.71
CA LEU A 2 29.09 27.12 -18.59
C LEU A 2 29.01 28.07 -17.40
N ALA A 3 28.46 29.27 -17.59
CA ALA A 3 27.95 30.14 -16.52
C ALA A 3 26.64 30.74 -17.05
N LEU A 4 25.47 30.20 -16.68
CA LEU A 4 24.65 30.56 -15.52
C LEU A 4 24.31 32.05 -15.44
N PHE A 5 23.19 32.42 -16.06
CA PHE A 5 22.46 33.64 -15.75
C PHE A 5 21.18 33.28 -14.99
N SER A 6 21.15 33.66 -13.71
CA SER A 6 20.00 33.60 -12.84
C SER A 6 18.92 34.58 -13.28
N MET A 7 17.69 34.10 -13.48
CA MET A 7 16.52 34.95 -13.64
C MET A 7 15.80 35.03 -12.29
N LEU A 8 16.00 36.17 -11.60
CA LEU A 8 15.23 36.57 -10.42
C LEU A 8 13.81 36.92 -10.89
N MET A 9 12.81 36.11 -10.50
CA MET A 9 11.41 36.52 -10.53
C MET A 9 11.06 37.11 -9.16
N LEU A 10 10.97 38.43 -9.09
CA LEU A 10 10.36 39.15 -7.97
C LEU A 10 8.86 38.85 -7.96
N ALA A 11 8.42 37.97 -7.07
CA ALA A 11 7.01 37.84 -6.71
C ALA A 11 6.64 39.02 -5.81
N THR A 12 5.77 39.90 -6.29
CA THR A 12 5.13 40.93 -5.50
C THR A 12 4.20 40.27 -4.47
N ALA A 13 4.45 40.53 -3.19
CA ALA A 13 3.63 40.05 -2.09
C ALA A 13 2.29 40.80 -2.08
N ASN A 14 1.20 40.09 -2.39
CA ASN A 14 -0.13 40.50 -1.96
C ASN A 14 -0.35 40.01 -0.52
N PRO A 15 -0.84 40.85 0.41
CA PRO A 15 -1.18 40.41 1.75
C PRO A 15 -2.46 39.59 1.67
N THR A 16 -2.32 38.28 1.52
CA THR A 16 -3.42 37.32 1.59
C THR A 16 -3.43 36.71 2.98
N GLY A 17 -4.63 36.60 3.56
CA GLY A 17 -4.87 36.34 4.97
C GLY A 17 -4.12 35.16 5.58
N THR A 18 -3.95 35.23 6.90
CA THR A 18 -3.37 34.22 7.78
C THR A 18 -3.68 32.80 7.28
N GLY A 19 -2.66 32.15 6.71
CA GLY A 19 -2.69 30.71 6.45
C GLY A 19 -2.93 29.94 7.74
N PRO A 20 -3.23 28.63 7.68
CA PRO A 20 -3.26 27.81 8.87
C PRO A 20 -1.95 28.00 9.64
N GLU A 21 -2.07 28.23 10.95
CA GLU A 21 -0.92 28.41 11.83
C GLU A 21 -0.02 27.16 11.73
N ALA A 22 1.28 27.41 11.54
CA ALA A 22 2.26 26.35 11.33
C ALA A 22 2.39 25.51 12.61
N LEU A 23 2.61 24.20 12.46
CA LEU A 23 2.84 23.34 13.63
C LEU A 23 4.11 23.77 14.37
N ASN A 24 4.01 23.91 15.70
CA ASN A 24 5.17 24.00 16.58
C ASN A 24 5.79 22.61 16.78
N HIS A 25 6.62 22.19 15.83
CA HIS A 25 7.22 20.85 15.82
C HIS A 25 8.15 20.59 17.02
N GLU A 26 8.83 21.62 17.51
CA GLU A 26 9.68 21.55 18.71
C GLU A 26 8.85 21.16 19.94
N GLU A 27 7.71 21.81 20.16
CA GLU A 27 6.80 21.53 21.27
C GLU A 27 6.16 20.14 21.13
N ILE A 28 5.76 19.77 19.92
CA ILE A 28 5.20 18.43 19.63
C ILE A 28 6.24 17.33 19.96
N ALA A 29 7.50 17.49 19.54
CA ALA A 29 8.55 16.53 19.86
C ALA A 29 8.84 16.46 21.36
N ALA A 30 8.88 17.61 22.05
CA ALA A 30 9.08 17.66 23.49
C ALA A 30 7.97 16.94 24.26
N ARG A 31 6.70 17.14 23.88
CA ARG A 31 5.56 16.41 24.44
C ARG A 31 5.69 14.90 24.25
N PHE A 32 6.07 14.44 23.05
CA PHE A 32 6.28 13.01 22.82
C PHE A 32 7.32 12.43 23.80
N LEU A 33 8.45 13.13 24.01
CA LEU A 33 9.48 12.69 24.96
C LEU A 33 8.93 12.64 26.39
N ILE A 34 8.17 13.63 26.83
CA ILE A 34 7.56 13.67 28.18
C ILE A 34 6.63 12.47 28.39
N GLU A 35 5.73 12.20 27.45
CA GLU A 35 4.77 11.08 27.53
C GLU A 35 5.49 9.71 27.60
N HIS A 36 6.64 9.62 26.95
CA HIS A 36 7.50 8.45 26.96
C HIS A 36 8.53 8.49 28.10
N GLY A 37 8.42 9.39 29.08
CA GLY A 37 9.32 9.43 30.24
C GLY A 37 10.79 9.69 29.88
N LEU A 38 11.01 10.46 28.82
CA LEU A 38 12.32 10.89 28.31
C LEU A 38 12.46 12.42 28.42
N GLU A 39 11.77 13.03 29.38
CA GLU A 39 11.84 14.46 29.64
C GLU A 39 13.29 14.89 29.89
N GLY A 40 13.72 15.97 29.22
CA GLY A 40 15.08 16.49 29.30
C GLY A 40 16.14 15.66 28.55
N ALA A 41 15.78 14.54 27.93
CA ALA A 41 16.71 13.78 27.09
C ALA A 41 17.05 14.55 25.81
N ASP A 42 18.31 14.46 25.38
CA ASP A 42 18.73 14.89 24.03
C ASP A 42 18.10 13.94 23.00
N PRO A 43 17.18 14.41 22.13
CA PRO A 43 16.47 13.55 21.18
C PRO A 43 17.42 12.76 20.28
N VAL A 44 18.58 13.33 19.93
CA VAL A 44 19.57 12.71 19.02
C VAL A 44 20.25 11.49 19.66
N ARG A 45 20.24 11.39 20.99
CA ARG A 45 20.82 10.27 21.73
C ARG A 45 19.83 9.15 22.03
N VAL A 46 18.53 9.41 21.88
CA VAL A 46 17.48 8.43 22.12
C VAL A 46 17.57 7.31 21.09
N GLN A 47 17.53 6.05 21.52
CA GLN A 47 17.48 4.91 20.60
C GLN A 47 16.02 4.56 20.28
N LEU A 48 15.64 4.65 19.00
CA LEU A 48 14.25 4.41 18.59
C LEU A 48 13.77 2.99 18.95
N ASP A 49 14.60 1.98 18.72
CA ASP A 49 14.25 0.59 19.05
C ASP A 49 13.96 0.41 20.55
N SER A 50 14.70 1.10 21.43
CA SER A 50 14.43 1.06 22.87
C SER A 50 13.08 1.70 23.25
N VAL A 51 12.65 2.74 22.52
CA VAL A 51 11.30 3.33 22.72
C VAL A 51 10.23 2.33 22.28
N LEU A 52 10.42 1.71 21.10
CA LEU A 52 9.49 0.70 20.59
C LEU A 52 9.39 -0.51 21.55
N GLU A 53 10.51 -1.08 21.98
CA GLU A 53 10.53 -2.21 22.92
C GLU A 53 9.85 -1.91 24.26
N ARG A 54 9.99 -0.67 24.75
CA ARG A 54 9.51 -0.27 26.07
C ARG A 54 8.02 0.13 26.10
N ASP A 55 7.56 0.85 25.07
CA ASP A 55 6.25 1.52 25.09
C ASP A 55 5.24 0.92 24.10
N PHE A 56 5.68 0.00 23.22
CA PHE A 56 4.81 -0.64 22.24
C PHE A 56 4.60 -2.12 22.58
N PHE A 57 3.39 -2.59 22.29
CA PHE A 57 3.07 -4.02 22.25
C PHE A 57 3.46 -4.56 20.87
N HIS A 58 4.10 -5.74 20.85
CA HIS A 58 4.65 -6.35 19.64
C HIS A 58 3.97 -7.66 19.33
N ALA A 59 3.70 -7.93 18.07
CA ALA A 59 3.26 -9.22 17.57
C ALA A 59 4.09 -9.63 16.36
N ARG A 60 4.77 -10.79 16.47
CA ARG A 60 5.45 -11.41 15.33
C ARG A 60 4.51 -12.36 14.60
N LEU A 61 4.18 -12.02 13.36
CA LEU A 61 3.16 -12.64 12.54
C LEU A 61 3.77 -13.12 11.22
N GLY A 62 4.50 -14.25 11.27
CA GLY A 62 5.28 -14.71 10.12
C GLY A 62 6.42 -13.74 9.81
N LEU A 63 6.38 -13.10 8.63
CA LEU A 63 7.32 -12.04 8.27
C LEU A 63 7.00 -10.68 8.86
N PHE A 64 5.76 -10.44 9.27
CA PHE A 64 5.39 -9.14 9.81
C PHE A 64 5.79 -9.04 11.28
N GLU A 65 6.42 -7.93 11.64
CA GLU A 65 6.52 -7.48 13.02
C GLU A 65 5.59 -6.28 13.16
N LEU A 66 4.51 -6.46 13.91
CA LEU A 66 3.49 -5.44 14.11
C LEU A 66 3.64 -4.85 15.51
N SER A 67 3.80 -3.53 15.57
CA SER A 67 3.90 -2.78 16.83
C SER A 67 2.76 -1.78 16.96
N ILE A 68 2.24 -1.59 18.17
CA ILE A 68 1.21 -0.59 18.49
C ILE A 68 1.49 0.00 19.88
N PRO A 69 1.27 1.30 20.15
CA PRO A 69 1.43 1.85 21.49
C PRO A 69 0.63 1.03 22.51
N ALA A 70 1.31 0.49 23.53
CA ALA A 70 0.71 -0.46 24.48
C ALA A 70 -0.50 0.16 25.19
N ALA A 71 -0.41 1.43 25.56
CA ALA A 71 -1.50 2.18 26.19
C ALA A 71 -2.77 2.27 25.33
N ALA A 72 -2.64 2.27 24.00
CA ALA A 72 -3.79 2.38 23.11
C ALA A 72 -4.68 1.12 23.11
N LEU A 73 -4.11 -0.04 23.47
CA LEU A 73 -4.86 -1.30 23.61
C LEU A 73 -5.82 -1.31 24.80
N ALA A 74 -5.81 -0.28 25.67
CA ALA A 74 -6.78 -0.13 26.75
C ALA A 74 -8.22 0.11 26.24
N THR A 75 -8.38 0.58 25.01
CA THR A 75 -9.68 0.77 24.36
C THR A 75 -10.16 -0.52 23.68
N LYS A 76 -11.48 -0.77 23.69
CA LYS A 76 -12.05 -1.98 23.08
C LYS A 76 -11.92 -1.98 21.56
N GLU A 77 -12.09 -0.83 20.95
CA GLU A 77 -12.01 -0.66 19.50
C GLU A 77 -10.58 -0.89 19.01
N THR A 78 -9.58 -0.19 19.56
CA THR A 78 -8.18 -0.36 19.14
C THR A 78 -7.67 -1.79 19.38
N ALA A 79 -8.01 -2.42 20.51
CA ALA A 79 -7.61 -3.81 20.76
C ALA A 79 -8.26 -4.80 19.77
N ARG A 80 -9.51 -4.55 19.35
CA ARG A 80 -10.18 -5.34 18.31
C ARG A 80 -9.52 -5.11 16.97
N ASP A 81 -9.32 -3.86 16.58
CA ASP A 81 -8.70 -3.50 15.30
C ASP A 81 -7.30 -4.09 15.19
N PHE A 82 -6.50 -4.05 16.26
CA PHE A 82 -5.17 -4.64 16.29
C PHE A 82 -5.20 -6.16 16.04
N ARG A 83 -6.14 -6.88 16.66
CA ARG A 83 -6.34 -8.32 16.42
C ARG A 83 -6.78 -8.58 14.98
N ASP A 84 -7.78 -7.85 14.49
CA ASP A 84 -8.37 -8.05 13.17
C ASP A 84 -7.34 -7.74 12.06
N ILE A 85 -6.51 -6.71 12.23
CA ILE A 85 -5.35 -6.43 11.37
C ILE A 85 -4.32 -7.57 11.44
N SER A 86 -4.00 -8.05 12.65
CA SER A 86 -3.02 -9.13 12.85
C SER A 86 -3.46 -10.42 12.14
N GLU A 87 -4.74 -10.76 12.25
CA GLU A 87 -5.35 -11.88 11.55
C GLU A 87 -5.29 -11.66 10.02
N GLY A 88 -5.67 -10.46 9.58
CA GLY A 88 -5.68 -10.09 8.17
C GLY A 88 -4.30 -10.17 7.50
N LEU A 89 -3.23 -9.80 8.20
CA LEU A 89 -1.85 -9.92 7.72
C LEU A 89 -1.40 -11.38 7.56
N LEU A 90 -1.81 -12.27 8.47
CA LEU A 90 -1.53 -13.71 8.36
C LEU A 90 -2.32 -14.34 7.20
N GLU A 91 -3.58 -13.95 7.05
CA GLU A 91 -4.43 -14.39 5.94
C GLU A 91 -3.88 -13.95 4.56
N ALA A 92 -3.31 -12.74 4.49
CA ALA A 92 -2.67 -12.24 3.28
C ALA A 92 -1.37 -13.00 2.95
N GLN A 93 -0.57 -13.36 3.98
CA GLN A 93 0.58 -14.25 3.79
C GLN A 93 0.15 -15.64 3.33
N GLU A 94 -0.92 -16.20 3.90
CA GLU A 94 -1.46 -17.50 3.47
C GLU A 94 -1.83 -17.48 1.98
N ARG A 95 -2.56 -16.45 1.53
CA ARG A 95 -2.91 -16.29 0.11
C ARG A 95 -1.68 -16.10 -0.76
N TRP A 96 -0.73 -15.26 -0.33
CA TRP A 96 0.52 -15.05 -1.04
C TRP A 96 1.27 -16.36 -1.25
N VAL A 97 1.45 -17.14 -0.19
CA VAL A 97 2.07 -18.48 -0.27
C VAL A 97 1.25 -19.39 -1.17
N GLY A 98 -0.07 -19.32 -1.12
CA GLY A 98 -0.96 -20.03 -2.03
C GLY A 98 -0.72 -19.69 -3.51
N TRP A 99 -0.43 -18.42 -3.83
CA TRP A 99 -0.15 -17.98 -5.20
C TRP A 99 1.18 -18.48 -5.76
N LEU A 100 2.13 -18.87 -4.89
CA LEU A 100 3.38 -19.51 -5.31
C LEU A 100 3.16 -20.91 -5.91
N GLY A 101 1.98 -21.50 -5.65
CA GLY A 101 1.52 -22.78 -6.21
C GLY A 101 2.40 -23.99 -5.85
N GLU A 102 2.09 -25.15 -6.43
CA GLU A 102 2.78 -26.43 -6.20
C GLU A 102 4.30 -26.41 -6.53
N SER A 103 4.80 -25.35 -7.18
CA SER A 103 6.24 -25.15 -7.45
C SER A 103 7.07 -24.86 -6.19
N ALA A 104 6.41 -24.53 -5.09
CA ALA A 104 7.01 -24.18 -3.81
C ALA A 104 7.29 -25.43 -2.94
N GLN A 105 8.56 -25.82 -2.77
CA GLN A 105 8.91 -26.88 -1.82
C GLN A 105 8.50 -26.47 -0.40
N GLY A 106 7.77 -27.32 0.32
CA GLY A 106 7.32 -27.02 1.70
C GLY A 106 6.11 -26.07 1.80
N GLN A 107 5.40 -25.80 0.70
CA GLN A 107 4.21 -24.93 0.69
C GLN A 107 3.11 -25.43 1.61
N GLU A 108 2.73 -26.71 1.53
CA GLU A 108 1.63 -27.28 2.32
C GLU A 108 1.90 -27.22 3.84
N PRO A 109 3.07 -27.65 4.35
CA PRO A 109 3.44 -27.43 5.76
C PRO A 109 3.39 -25.97 6.17
N LEU A 110 3.88 -25.04 5.33
CA LEU A 110 3.82 -23.63 5.65
C LEU A 110 2.39 -23.10 5.70
N LEU A 111 1.54 -23.44 4.74
CA LEU A 111 0.14 -23.04 4.74
C LEU A 111 -0.58 -23.55 5.99
N LYS A 112 -0.27 -24.77 6.43
CA LYS A 112 -0.78 -25.31 7.70
C LYS A 112 -0.31 -24.45 8.88
N ASN A 113 0.98 -24.10 8.95
CA ASN A 113 1.52 -23.28 10.02
C ASN A 113 0.94 -21.86 10.05
N LEU A 114 0.75 -21.23 8.88
CA LEU A 114 0.09 -19.92 8.78
C LEU A 114 -1.37 -19.98 9.22
N LYS A 115 -2.10 -21.06 8.88
CA LYS A 115 -3.48 -21.28 9.37
C LYS A 115 -3.52 -21.46 10.89
N THR A 116 -2.59 -22.21 11.47
CA THR A 116 -2.48 -22.37 12.93
C THR A 116 -2.19 -21.03 13.59
N ALA A 117 -1.23 -20.26 13.07
CA ALA A 117 -0.93 -18.91 13.56
C ALA A 117 -2.15 -17.98 13.48
N ARG A 118 -2.90 -18.02 12.36
CA ARG A 118 -4.11 -17.21 12.17
C ARG A 118 -5.19 -17.58 13.18
N ALA A 119 -5.43 -18.88 13.39
CA ALA A 119 -6.40 -19.37 14.37
C ALA A 119 -6.04 -18.95 15.80
N TRP A 120 -4.75 -18.97 16.14
CA TRP A 120 -4.26 -18.47 17.43
C TRP A 120 -4.56 -16.98 17.63
N VAL A 121 -4.27 -16.14 16.63
CA VAL A 121 -4.60 -14.69 16.67
C VAL A 121 -6.10 -14.44 16.76
N ALA A 122 -6.90 -15.17 15.99
CA ALA A 122 -8.37 -15.07 16.05
C ALA A 122 -8.91 -15.41 17.46
N GLY A 123 -8.22 -16.31 18.17
CA GLY A 123 -8.51 -16.69 19.56
C GLY A 123 -8.11 -15.66 20.62
N TRP A 124 -7.43 -14.56 20.25
CA TRP A 124 -7.02 -13.53 21.21
C TRP A 124 -8.21 -12.87 21.91
N ASN A 125 -8.22 -12.94 23.23
CA ASN A 125 -9.24 -12.33 24.07
C ASN A 125 -9.03 -10.80 24.19
N ILE A 126 -9.96 -10.03 23.64
CA ILE A 126 -9.91 -8.55 23.66
C ILE A 126 -9.92 -7.98 25.09
N SER A 127 -10.65 -8.58 26.02
CA SER A 127 -10.65 -8.14 27.42
C SER A 127 -9.31 -8.37 28.09
N LYS A 128 -8.59 -9.45 27.74
CA LYS A 128 -7.24 -9.72 28.24
C LYS A 128 -6.24 -8.66 27.75
N LEU A 129 -6.28 -8.30 26.46
CA LEU A 129 -5.46 -7.20 25.91
C LEU A 129 -5.68 -5.89 26.67
N ARG A 130 -6.95 -5.53 26.86
CA ARG A 130 -7.31 -4.29 27.55
C ARG A 130 -6.91 -4.29 29.01
N LYS A 131 -7.07 -5.42 29.70
CA LYS A 131 -6.69 -5.57 31.11
C LYS A 131 -5.19 -5.39 31.28
N ALA A 132 -4.40 -6.09 30.46
CA ALA A 132 -2.93 -5.95 30.46
C ALA A 132 -2.51 -4.50 30.18
N ALA A 133 -3.19 -3.79 29.27
CA ALA A 133 -2.92 -2.39 28.98
C ALA A 133 -3.25 -1.41 30.13
N ARG A 134 -4.14 -1.77 31.05
CA ARG A 134 -4.64 -0.88 32.12
C ARG A 134 -4.01 -1.16 33.48
N GLU A 135 -3.95 -2.43 33.86
CA GLU A 135 -3.78 -2.84 35.27
C GLU A 135 -2.35 -3.24 35.62
N GLU A 136 -1.57 -3.69 34.65
CA GLU A 136 -0.24 -4.25 34.90
C GLU A 136 0.88 -3.26 34.51
N GLY A 137 0.50 -2.00 34.21
CA GLY A 137 1.40 -0.94 33.78
C GLY A 137 2.05 -1.22 32.41
N ARG A 138 2.99 -0.36 32.00
CA ARG A 138 3.80 -0.62 30.78
C ARG A 138 4.55 -1.95 30.89
N ASP A 139 4.87 -2.42 32.10
CA ASP A 139 5.77 -3.56 32.33
C ASP A 139 5.22 -4.94 31.95
N ALA A 140 3.91 -5.18 31.99
CA ALA A 140 3.38 -6.48 31.53
C ALA A 140 3.04 -6.53 30.03
N LEU A 141 2.83 -5.36 29.40
CA LEU A 141 2.81 -5.24 27.95
C LEU A 141 4.20 -4.97 27.36
N ARG A 142 5.24 -4.75 28.18
CA ARG A 142 6.66 -4.84 27.79
C ARG A 142 6.97 -6.27 27.40
N GLY A 143 6.58 -6.63 26.19
CA GLY A 143 6.64 -7.99 25.73
C GLY A 143 5.89 -8.24 24.44
N ASP A 144 6.30 -9.33 23.80
CA ASP A 144 5.69 -9.90 22.61
C ASP A 144 4.35 -10.59 22.96
N ALA A 145 3.40 -10.59 22.03
CA ALA A 145 2.11 -11.29 22.09
C ALA A 145 2.24 -12.75 22.55
N LEU A 146 3.37 -13.40 22.25
CA LEU A 146 3.70 -14.74 22.76
C LEU A 146 3.64 -14.84 24.29
N LYS A 147 4.15 -13.82 25.01
CA LYS A 147 4.14 -13.81 26.49
C LYS A 147 2.73 -13.65 27.02
N LEU A 148 1.96 -12.72 26.44
CA LEU A 148 0.62 -12.41 26.92
C LEU A 148 -0.35 -13.57 26.69
N PHE A 149 -0.34 -14.15 25.50
CA PHE A 149 -1.31 -15.19 25.13
C PHE A 149 -0.84 -16.61 25.41
N ASN A 150 0.46 -16.82 25.66
CA ASN A 150 1.07 -18.11 25.97
C ASN A 150 0.58 -19.24 25.03
N PRO A 151 0.96 -19.20 23.73
CA PRO A 151 0.57 -20.23 22.78
C PRO A 151 1.04 -21.61 23.23
N SER A 152 0.28 -22.64 22.84
CA SER A 152 0.68 -24.05 22.93
C SER A 152 1.99 -24.29 22.16
N ASP A 153 2.66 -25.41 22.46
CA ASP A 153 3.91 -25.77 21.78
C ASP A 153 3.73 -25.88 20.26
N SER A 154 2.60 -26.44 19.80
CA SER A 154 2.27 -26.52 18.37
C SER A 154 2.05 -25.17 17.71
N GLU A 155 1.44 -24.21 18.42
CA GLU A 155 1.23 -22.85 17.90
C GLU A 155 2.55 -22.08 17.87
N ARG A 156 3.37 -22.24 18.91
CA ARG A 156 4.71 -21.63 19.00
C ARG A 156 5.63 -22.15 17.89
N GLU A 157 5.61 -23.46 17.66
CA GLU A 157 6.34 -24.09 16.55
C GLU A 157 5.83 -23.57 15.20
N ALA A 158 4.52 -23.52 14.99
CA ALA A 158 3.93 -23.01 13.76
C ALA A 158 4.34 -21.55 13.46
N LEU A 159 4.30 -20.67 14.47
CA LEU A 159 4.74 -19.28 14.35
C LEU A 159 6.23 -19.19 14.00
N SER A 160 7.08 -19.97 14.68
CA SER A 160 8.53 -19.99 14.46
C SER A 160 8.89 -20.54 13.08
N VAL A 161 8.31 -21.67 12.67
CA VAL A 161 8.54 -22.28 11.36
C VAL A 161 8.02 -21.37 10.25
N ALA A 162 6.85 -20.75 10.41
CA ALA A 162 6.33 -19.83 9.41
C ALA A 162 7.25 -18.62 9.22
N ALA A 163 7.70 -17.99 10.31
CA ALA A 163 8.63 -16.88 10.24
C ALA A 163 9.97 -17.29 9.61
N SER A 164 10.53 -18.43 10.03
CA SER A 164 11.80 -18.95 9.50
C SER A 164 11.72 -19.32 8.04
N ALA A 165 10.68 -20.06 7.62
CA ALA A 165 10.50 -20.47 6.24
C ALA A 165 10.35 -19.26 5.32
N MET A 166 9.54 -18.27 5.73
CA MET A 166 9.34 -17.08 4.93
C MET A 166 10.58 -16.19 4.89
N ALA A 167 11.31 -16.02 6.00
CA ALA A 167 12.56 -15.24 6.05
C ALA A 167 13.70 -15.90 5.27
N SER A 168 13.75 -17.23 5.26
CA SER A 168 14.71 -18.00 4.46
C SER A 168 14.28 -18.17 3.00
N ARG A 169 13.09 -17.67 2.64
CA ARG A 169 12.47 -17.86 1.31
C ARG A 169 12.33 -19.34 0.92
N GLN A 170 12.26 -20.25 1.89
CA GLN A 170 12.05 -21.69 1.66
C GLN A 170 10.81 -22.03 0.83
N PRO A 171 9.65 -21.37 1.02
CA PRO A 171 8.45 -21.60 0.20
C PRO A 171 8.66 -21.25 -1.27
N LEU A 172 9.80 -20.70 -1.66
CA LEU A 172 10.13 -20.37 -3.05
C LEU A 172 11.10 -21.39 -3.64
N GLY A 173 11.33 -22.52 -2.94
CA GLY A 173 12.15 -23.63 -3.41
C GLY A 173 13.65 -23.41 -3.29
N ARG A 174 14.11 -22.46 -2.45
CA ARG A 174 15.53 -22.15 -2.28
C ARG A 174 15.97 -22.15 -0.82
N TYR A 175 17.13 -22.75 -0.57
CA TYR A 175 18.02 -22.44 0.53
C TYR A 175 19.07 -21.48 -0.02
N SER A 176 18.86 -20.16 0.03
CA SER A 176 19.93 -19.25 -0.39
C SER A 176 21.01 -19.22 0.70
N SER A 177 22.12 -19.92 0.45
CA SER A 177 23.37 -19.82 1.22
C SER A 177 24.18 -18.56 0.89
N ALA A 178 23.73 -17.78 -0.08
CA ALA A 178 24.46 -16.63 -0.62
C ALA A 178 23.50 -15.45 -0.84
N MET A 179 23.19 -14.71 0.22
CA MET A 179 22.91 -13.28 0.09
C MET A 179 23.05 -12.53 1.42
N SER A 180 23.55 -11.31 1.27
CA SER A 180 24.03 -10.36 2.28
C SER A 180 23.19 -10.28 3.56
N SER A 181 23.91 -10.22 4.68
CA SER A 181 23.42 -9.97 6.05
C SER A 181 22.47 -8.77 6.23
N SER A 182 22.33 -7.89 5.23
CA SER A 182 21.44 -6.72 5.27
C SER A 182 19.98 -6.99 4.83
N ALA A 183 19.68 -8.15 4.24
CA ALA A 183 18.36 -8.53 3.72
C ALA A 183 17.82 -9.81 4.40
N LYS A 184 17.89 -9.85 5.74
CA LYS A 184 17.24 -10.87 6.59
C LYS A 184 16.13 -10.25 7.45
N GLY A 185 15.40 -9.29 6.90
CA GLY A 185 14.50 -8.43 7.68
C GLY A 185 13.06 -8.94 7.72
N SER A 186 12.46 -8.89 8.90
CA SER A 186 11.01 -8.83 9.06
C SER A 186 10.45 -7.54 8.44
N VAL A 187 9.20 -7.59 8.01
CA VAL A 187 8.45 -6.40 7.59
C VAL A 187 7.90 -5.72 8.84
N ARG A 188 8.63 -4.72 9.32
CA ARG A 188 8.26 -3.96 10.54
C ARG A 188 7.21 -2.90 10.23
N LEU A 189 6.05 -3.01 10.88
CA LEU A 189 4.90 -2.12 10.76
C LEU A 189 4.61 -1.53 12.13
N VAL A 190 4.51 -0.19 12.22
CA VAL A 190 4.16 0.50 13.47
C VAL A 190 2.82 1.19 13.27
N LEU A 191 1.80 0.75 14.00
CA LEU A 191 0.47 1.30 13.93
C LEU A 191 0.34 2.48 14.90
N MET A 192 -0.25 3.58 14.40
CA MET A 192 -0.56 4.77 15.18
C MET A 192 -2.09 4.91 15.29
N PRO A 193 -2.68 4.53 16.43
CA PRO A 193 -4.13 4.51 16.63
C PRO A 193 -4.82 5.85 16.47
N SER A 194 -4.15 6.96 16.78
CA SER A 194 -4.67 8.31 16.60
C SER A 194 -3.84 9.18 15.64
N ARG A 195 -4.47 10.21 15.09
CA ARG A 195 -3.76 11.24 14.30
C ARG A 195 -2.71 11.99 15.12
N ALA A 196 -3.00 12.27 16.38
CA ALA A 196 -2.07 12.88 17.31
C ALA A 196 -0.77 12.07 17.42
N GLN A 197 -0.90 10.79 17.77
CA GLN A 197 0.24 9.88 17.91
C GLN A 197 1.06 9.75 16.63
N PHE A 198 0.39 9.73 15.47
CA PHE A 198 1.08 9.66 14.19
C PHE A 198 1.94 10.90 13.90
N VAL A 199 1.37 12.10 14.10
CA VAL A 199 2.08 13.38 13.87
C VAL A 199 3.19 13.57 14.90
N GLU A 200 2.95 13.24 16.16
CA GLU A 200 3.94 13.28 17.23
C GLU A 200 5.11 12.34 16.94
N PHE A 201 4.84 11.09 16.54
CA PHE A 201 5.88 10.12 16.22
C PHE A 201 6.71 10.54 14.99
N ALA A 202 6.07 11.08 13.94
CA ALA A 202 6.78 11.65 12.79
C ALA A 202 7.68 12.83 13.19
N THR A 203 7.16 13.73 14.03
CA THR A 203 7.90 14.90 14.51
C THR A 203 9.06 14.50 15.43
N PHE A 204 8.86 13.49 16.28
CA PHE A 204 9.91 12.88 17.09
C PHE A 204 11.03 12.29 16.23
N ILE A 205 10.72 11.63 15.11
CA ILE A 205 11.75 11.15 14.16
C ILE A 205 12.56 12.31 13.57
N GLY A 206 11.92 13.43 13.24
CA GLY A 206 12.63 14.65 12.81
C GLY A 206 13.52 15.24 13.92
N ALA A 207 13.13 15.09 15.19
CA ALA A 207 13.96 15.49 16.33
C ALA A 207 15.16 14.55 16.52
N LEU A 208 14.94 13.23 16.41
CA LEU A 208 15.94 12.18 16.50
C LEU A 208 17.03 12.30 15.43
N VAL A 209 16.64 12.66 14.20
CA VAL A 209 17.55 12.79 13.06
C VAL A 209 17.43 14.18 12.46
N PRO A 210 18.22 15.18 12.92
CA PRO A 210 18.04 16.59 12.53
C PRO A 210 18.06 16.86 11.02
N ARG A 211 18.82 16.07 10.24
CA ARG A 211 18.85 16.17 8.77
C ARG A 211 17.51 15.84 8.08
N LEU A 212 16.59 15.18 8.78
CA LEU A 212 15.26 14.81 8.27
C LEU A 212 14.16 15.78 8.73
N ARG A 213 14.49 16.86 9.45
CA ARG A 213 13.50 17.90 9.82
C ARG A 213 12.82 18.50 8.60
N SER A 214 13.55 18.77 7.52
CA SER A 214 12.96 19.27 6.27
C SER A 214 11.95 18.30 5.62
N VAL A 215 11.95 17.04 6.04
CA VAL A 215 11.01 16.01 5.57
C VAL A 215 9.84 15.85 6.53
N PHE A 216 10.11 15.71 7.84
CA PHE A 216 9.08 15.37 8.83
C PHE A 216 8.50 16.56 9.58
N TRP A 217 9.19 17.70 9.64
CA TRP A 217 8.72 18.95 10.24
C TRP A 217 8.11 19.83 9.16
N VAL A 218 7.06 19.29 8.55
CA VAL A 218 6.27 19.96 7.53
C VAL A 218 4.80 19.87 7.91
N ASP A 219 4.04 20.94 7.71
CA ASP A 219 2.61 20.98 8.05
C ASP A 219 1.80 19.87 7.36
N SER A 220 2.25 19.45 6.17
CA SER A 220 1.59 18.40 5.40
C SER A 220 1.57 17.03 6.09
N VAL A 221 2.42 16.80 7.11
CA VAL A 221 2.46 15.55 7.88
C VAL A 221 1.09 15.21 8.50
N ARG A 222 0.31 16.24 8.82
CA ARG A 222 -1.08 16.12 9.33
C ARG A 222 -1.98 15.34 8.37
N ASN A 223 -1.69 15.38 7.07
CA ASN A 223 -2.48 14.74 6.01
C ASN A 223 -1.93 13.39 5.56
N TRP A 224 -0.74 12.98 6.03
CA TRP A 224 -0.14 11.72 5.60
C TRP A 224 -0.85 10.54 6.26
N SER A 225 -1.02 9.45 5.52
CA SER A 225 -1.58 8.20 6.04
C SER A 225 -0.52 7.18 6.44
N GLU A 226 0.71 7.35 5.94
CA GLU A 226 1.87 6.56 6.31
C GLU A 226 3.16 7.34 6.04
N PHE A 227 4.27 6.86 6.62
CA PHE A 227 5.62 7.22 6.18
C PHE A 227 6.59 6.06 6.46
N ARG A 228 7.81 6.18 5.95
CA ARG A 228 8.89 5.20 6.16
C ARG A 228 10.09 5.88 6.81
N PHE A 229 10.70 5.18 7.76
CA PHE A 229 11.94 5.59 8.39
C PHE A 229 12.79 4.34 8.63
N ASN A 230 13.99 4.31 8.06
CA ASN A 230 14.82 3.10 7.98
C ASN A 230 14.01 1.90 7.44
N ASP A 231 13.94 0.81 8.21
CA ASP A 231 13.20 -0.42 7.96
C ASP A 231 11.76 -0.38 8.51
N LEU A 232 11.32 0.71 9.16
CA LEU A 232 9.97 0.86 9.69
C LEU A 232 9.01 1.45 8.66
N GLN A 233 7.78 0.95 8.66
CA GLN A 233 6.65 1.61 7.99
C GLN A 233 5.63 1.97 9.06
N VAL A 234 5.44 3.27 9.24
CA VAL A 234 4.53 3.82 10.25
C VAL A 234 3.21 4.13 9.57
N ILE A 235 2.11 3.61 10.10
CA ILE A 235 0.79 3.66 9.48
C ILE A 235 -0.21 4.28 10.47
N ALA A 236 -0.91 5.33 10.04
CA ALA A 236 -2.02 5.87 10.79
C ALA A 236 -3.26 4.95 10.67
N MET A 237 -3.98 4.74 11.77
CA MET A 237 -5.23 3.97 11.79
C MET A 237 -6.49 4.85 11.59
N GLN A 238 -6.29 6.15 11.39
CA GLN A 238 -7.35 7.13 11.16
C GLN A 238 -7.01 8.03 9.97
N TYR A 239 -8.05 8.46 9.24
CA TYR A 239 -7.92 9.51 8.24
C TYR A 239 -7.75 10.87 8.91
N ALA A 240 -6.96 11.73 8.28
CA ALA A 240 -6.97 13.15 8.59
C ALA A 240 -8.33 13.75 8.19
N VAL A 241 -8.81 14.73 8.96
CA VAL A 241 -9.97 15.52 8.54
C VAL A 241 -9.64 16.37 7.31
N ALA A 242 -10.66 16.67 6.51
CA ALA A 242 -10.49 17.59 5.39
C ALA A 242 -10.24 19.01 5.94
N CYS A 243 -9.07 19.58 5.62
CA CYS A 243 -8.65 20.92 6.04
C CYS A 243 -8.56 21.06 7.58
N PRO A 244 -7.55 20.43 8.22
CA PRO A 244 -7.29 20.65 9.65
C PRO A 244 -7.11 22.15 9.92
N ARG A 245 -7.74 22.67 10.98
CA ARG A 245 -7.75 24.10 11.33
C ARG A 245 -6.86 24.35 12.55
N GLY A 246 -6.09 25.43 12.50
CA GLY A 246 -5.23 25.86 13.61
C GLY A 246 -4.12 24.86 13.92
N GLU A 247 -3.74 24.79 15.20
CA GLU A 247 -2.68 23.90 15.70
C GLU A 247 -3.17 22.48 16.00
N ASP A 248 -4.48 22.22 15.97
CA ASP A 248 -5.02 20.89 16.27
C ASP A 248 -4.70 19.89 15.15
N TYR A 249 -3.88 18.90 15.48
CA TYR A 249 -3.49 17.79 14.61
C TYR A 249 -4.07 16.45 15.08
N SER A 250 -4.91 16.46 16.12
CA SER A 250 -5.56 15.28 16.69
C SER A 250 -6.87 14.91 15.97
N ASP A 251 -7.49 15.89 15.31
CA ASP A 251 -8.72 15.74 14.54
C ASP A 251 -8.63 14.63 13.48
N SER A 252 -9.64 13.77 13.45
CA SER A 252 -9.58 12.54 12.67
C SER A 252 -10.94 12.02 12.20
N SER A 253 -10.90 11.04 11.30
CA SER A 253 -12.08 10.24 10.95
C SER A 253 -11.69 8.77 10.90
N SER A 254 -12.60 7.90 11.34
CA SER A 254 -12.38 6.45 11.30
C SER A 254 -12.17 5.97 9.85
N MET A 255 -11.16 5.13 9.63
CA MET A 255 -10.98 4.48 8.32
C MET A 255 -12.12 3.51 7.99
N LYS A 256 -12.90 3.08 9.01
CA LYS A 256 -14.08 2.22 8.84
C LYS A 256 -15.34 2.98 8.41
N MET A 257 -15.27 4.31 8.27
CA MET A 257 -16.44 5.12 7.92
C MET A 257 -17.03 4.80 6.54
N ARG A 258 -16.22 4.27 5.61
CA ARG A 258 -16.65 3.92 4.24
C ARG A 258 -17.00 2.45 4.06
N ALA A 259 -16.28 1.59 4.75
CA ALA A 259 -16.46 0.15 4.77
C ALA A 259 -16.02 -0.36 6.14
N SER A 260 -16.74 -1.33 6.70
CA SER A 260 -16.41 -1.90 8.01
C SER A 260 -15.01 -2.50 8.08
N THR A 261 -14.44 -2.89 6.93
CA THR A 261 -13.11 -3.46 6.72
C THR A 261 -12.06 -2.45 6.24
N GLY A 262 -12.42 -1.17 6.12
CA GLY A 262 -11.57 -0.18 5.44
C GLY A 262 -10.20 0.03 6.11
N LEU A 263 -10.13 -0.10 7.43
CA LEU A 263 -8.87 -0.02 8.19
C LEU A 263 -7.98 -1.25 7.90
N GLU A 264 -8.55 -2.44 7.99
CA GLU A 264 -7.89 -3.71 7.75
C GLU A 264 -7.37 -3.79 6.31
N GLU A 265 -8.21 -3.42 5.33
CA GLU A 265 -7.83 -3.31 3.93
C GLU A 265 -6.61 -2.41 3.75
N GLN A 266 -6.59 -1.23 4.39
CA GLN A 266 -5.51 -0.27 4.29
C GLN A 266 -4.19 -0.80 4.87
N VAL A 267 -4.21 -1.31 6.10
CA VAL A 267 -2.99 -1.79 6.76
C VAL A 267 -2.45 -3.03 6.06
N VAL A 268 -3.33 -3.99 5.71
CA VAL A 268 -2.92 -5.21 5.01
C VAL A 268 -2.35 -4.88 3.64
N GLN A 269 -2.94 -3.93 2.90
CA GLN A 269 -2.41 -3.55 1.59
C GLN A 269 -1.03 -2.90 1.69
N LEU A 270 -0.83 -2.01 2.68
CA LEU A 270 0.47 -1.38 2.92
C LEU A 270 1.53 -2.40 3.34
N GLY A 271 1.19 -3.32 4.23
CA GLY A 271 2.05 -4.42 4.65
C GLY A 271 2.44 -5.31 3.46
N MET A 272 1.47 -5.73 2.65
CA MET A 272 1.73 -6.54 1.46
C MET A 272 2.50 -5.79 0.38
N ASN A 273 2.25 -4.50 0.17
CA ASN A 273 3.06 -3.67 -0.72
C ASN A 273 4.53 -3.68 -0.28
N LYS A 274 4.81 -3.51 1.01
CA LYS A 274 6.18 -3.55 1.55
C LYS A 274 6.80 -4.93 1.42
N LEU A 275 6.07 -6.00 1.75
CA LEU A 275 6.53 -7.37 1.57
C LEU A 275 6.88 -7.67 0.11
N LEU A 276 5.97 -7.36 -0.83
CA LEU A 276 6.19 -7.59 -2.26
C LEU A 276 7.30 -6.70 -2.82
N THR A 277 7.49 -5.49 -2.29
CA THR A 277 8.64 -4.64 -2.64
C THR A 277 9.95 -5.24 -2.16
N TYR A 278 9.96 -5.83 -0.96
CA TYR A 278 11.13 -6.51 -0.43
C TYR A 278 11.48 -7.79 -1.23
N GLU A 279 10.45 -8.53 -1.66
CA GLU A 279 10.62 -9.78 -2.40
C GLU A 279 10.88 -9.58 -3.90
N HIS A 280 10.32 -8.53 -4.51
CA HIS A 280 10.32 -8.35 -5.97
C HIS A 280 10.60 -6.91 -6.44
N GLY A 281 10.90 -5.96 -5.55
CA GLY A 281 11.03 -4.55 -5.89
C GLY A 281 12.16 -4.23 -6.87
N ALA A 282 13.16 -5.09 -6.97
CA ALA A 282 14.24 -4.95 -7.95
C ALA A 282 13.86 -5.48 -9.35
N GLN A 283 12.79 -6.27 -9.46
CA GLN A 283 12.38 -6.94 -10.71
C GLN A 283 10.99 -6.53 -11.20
N MET A 284 10.20 -5.86 -10.36
CA MET A 284 8.82 -5.49 -10.68
C MET A 284 8.59 -3.98 -10.46
N SER A 285 7.90 -3.35 -11.40
CA SER A 285 7.50 -1.95 -11.24
C SER A 285 6.54 -1.75 -10.06
N ARG A 286 6.61 -0.61 -9.38
CA ARG A 286 5.72 -0.26 -8.25
C ARG A 286 4.23 -0.41 -8.61
N GLY A 287 3.85 -0.07 -9.85
CA GLY A 287 2.46 -0.22 -10.30
C GLY A 287 2.00 -1.67 -10.43
N LEU A 288 2.89 -2.61 -10.74
CA LEU A 288 2.57 -4.04 -10.74
C LEU A 288 2.51 -4.61 -9.31
N ILE A 289 3.42 -4.18 -8.43
CA ILE A 289 3.35 -4.50 -7.00
C ILE A 289 2.02 -4.01 -6.40
N GLY A 290 1.62 -2.78 -6.71
CA GLY A 290 0.31 -2.24 -6.33
C GLY A 290 -0.85 -3.06 -6.91
N GLY A 291 -0.76 -3.51 -8.16
CA GLY A 291 -1.77 -4.39 -8.76
C GLY A 291 -1.88 -5.75 -8.05
N LEU A 292 -0.76 -6.35 -7.64
CA LEU A 292 -0.75 -7.59 -6.86
C LEU A 292 -1.38 -7.39 -5.48
N SER A 293 -1.05 -6.31 -4.78
CA SER A 293 -1.63 -6.04 -3.46
C SER A 293 -3.13 -5.74 -3.57
N ILE A 294 -3.58 -5.04 -4.61
CA ILE A 294 -5.02 -4.81 -4.83
C ILE A 294 -5.75 -6.13 -5.10
N ASN A 295 -5.20 -7.04 -5.91
CA ASN A 295 -5.77 -8.38 -6.10
C ASN A 295 -5.90 -9.13 -4.76
N MET A 296 -4.88 -9.02 -3.89
CA MET A 296 -4.89 -9.64 -2.56
C MET A 296 -6.05 -9.13 -1.71
N ILE A 297 -6.23 -7.81 -1.68
CA ILE A 297 -7.30 -7.15 -0.93
C ILE A 297 -8.68 -7.50 -1.48
N ILE A 298 -8.86 -7.53 -2.80
CA ILE A 298 -10.14 -7.93 -3.41
C ILE A 298 -10.47 -9.39 -3.09
N GLU A 299 -9.49 -10.28 -3.07
CA GLU A 299 -9.70 -11.70 -2.72
C GLU A 299 -10.00 -11.93 -1.24
N GLN A 300 -9.46 -11.07 -0.38
CA GLN A 300 -9.63 -11.17 1.06
C GLN A 300 -10.93 -10.52 1.55
N TYR A 301 -11.20 -9.31 1.08
CA TYR A 301 -12.29 -8.46 1.57
C TYR A 301 -13.42 -8.28 0.54
N GLY A 302 -13.28 -8.85 -0.66
CA GLY A 302 -14.27 -8.75 -1.75
C GLY A 302 -14.19 -7.44 -2.56
N ALA A 303 -13.49 -6.44 -2.05
CA ALA A 303 -13.31 -5.11 -2.64
C ALA A 303 -12.05 -4.43 -2.07
N CYS A 304 -11.61 -3.35 -2.69
CA CYS A 304 -10.51 -2.49 -2.25
C CYS A 304 -11.01 -1.03 -2.20
N HIS A 305 -11.35 -0.59 -0.99
CA HIS A 305 -11.84 0.76 -0.69
C HIS A 305 -10.70 1.77 -0.47
N THR A 306 -9.47 1.28 -0.35
CA THR A 306 -8.29 2.11 -0.08
C THR A 306 -7.94 3.01 -1.26
N SER A 307 -7.30 4.15 -0.97
CA SER A 307 -6.80 5.11 -1.96
C SER A 307 -5.29 5.32 -1.86
N LEU A 308 -4.55 4.28 -1.46
CA LEU A 308 -3.13 4.36 -1.08
C LEU A 308 -2.20 4.87 -2.18
N ASP A 309 -2.51 4.57 -3.42
CA ASP A 309 -1.71 5.00 -4.58
C ASP A 309 -2.07 6.43 -5.06
N GLY A 310 -2.83 7.18 -4.25
CA GLY A 310 -3.29 8.53 -4.53
C GLY A 310 -4.48 8.60 -5.49
N CYS A 311 -5.24 9.68 -5.37
CA CYS A 311 -6.18 10.13 -6.39
C CYS A 311 -5.65 11.42 -7.03
N THR A 312 -5.50 11.39 -8.34
CA THR A 312 -4.99 12.47 -9.18
C THR A 312 -5.99 13.62 -9.39
N GLU A 313 -7.26 13.45 -9.00
CA GLU A 313 -8.19 14.59 -8.85
C GLU A 313 -7.76 15.52 -7.70
N ALA A 314 -6.89 15.07 -6.79
CA ALA A 314 -6.25 15.91 -5.78
C ALA A 314 -5.08 16.76 -6.32
N ARG A 315 -4.91 16.87 -7.64
CA ARG A 315 -3.92 17.78 -8.26
C ARG A 315 -4.21 19.28 -8.07
N VAL A 316 -5.29 19.64 -7.39
CA VAL A 316 -5.46 20.97 -6.78
C VAL A 316 -6.09 20.80 -5.40
N THR A 317 -5.27 20.63 -4.37
CA THR A 317 -5.60 21.19 -3.05
C THR A 317 -4.56 22.24 -2.73
N ASN A 318 -4.71 23.40 -3.36
CA ASN A 318 -4.32 24.67 -2.77
C ASN A 318 -5.51 25.63 -2.89
N ALA A 319 -5.73 26.34 -1.78
CA ALA A 319 -6.94 27.05 -1.39
C ALA A 319 -7.67 27.81 -2.51
N ARG A 320 -9.01 27.72 -2.51
CA ARG A 320 -9.84 28.83 -2.97
C ARG A 320 -10.77 29.29 -1.85
N SER A 321 -10.58 30.56 -1.56
CA SER A 321 -11.14 31.47 -0.59
C SER A 321 -12.65 31.69 -0.71
N GLN A 322 -13.25 32.13 0.41
CA GLN A 322 -14.40 33.02 0.51
C GLN A 322 -15.67 32.69 -0.29
N PHE A 323 -16.73 32.42 0.47
CA PHE A 323 -18.16 32.50 0.13
C PHE A 323 -18.64 31.66 -1.07
N VAL A 324 -19.58 30.74 -0.81
CA VAL A 324 -20.42 30.13 -1.86
C VAL A 324 -21.76 30.87 -1.84
N PRO A 325 -22.03 31.81 -2.78
CA PRO A 325 -23.38 32.34 -2.94
C PRO A 325 -24.32 31.17 -3.32
N GLY A 326 -25.23 30.81 -2.42
CA GLY A 326 -26.21 29.72 -2.62
C GLY A 326 -26.16 28.56 -1.62
N GLY A 327 -25.26 28.56 -0.64
CA GLY A 327 -25.27 27.58 0.46
C GLY A 327 -26.36 27.86 1.49
N LEU A 328 -27.07 26.83 1.96
CA LEU A 328 -28.11 26.93 3.00
C LEU A 328 -27.55 27.62 4.26
N SER A 329 -28.22 28.67 4.72
CA SER A 329 -27.85 29.50 5.87
C SER A 329 -27.83 28.78 7.22
N GLN A 330 -28.27 27.51 7.27
CA GLN A 330 -28.32 26.71 8.49
C GLN A 330 -27.19 25.66 8.63
N GLY A 331 -26.16 25.71 7.77
CA GLY A 331 -25.02 24.81 7.89
C GLY A 331 -25.33 23.40 7.37
N GLY A 332 -24.70 23.06 6.24
CA GLY A 332 -24.71 21.70 5.69
C GLY A 332 -23.31 21.10 5.80
N VAL A 333 -23.25 19.79 6.07
CA VAL A 333 -22.02 19.00 5.97
C VAL A 333 -21.56 19.02 4.51
N LEU A 334 -20.41 19.62 4.23
CA LEU A 334 -19.75 19.46 2.93
C LEU A 334 -19.46 17.97 2.73
N PRO A 335 -19.88 17.36 1.61
CA PRO A 335 -19.52 15.97 1.35
C PRO A 335 -17.99 15.86 1.32
N GLN A 336 -17.50 14.89 2.07
CA GLN A 336 -16.10 14.50 2.09
C GLN A 336 -15.61 14.37 0.64
N ASN A 337 -14.41 14.88 0.33
CA ASN A 337 -13.88 14.95 -1.03
C ASN A 337 -13.70 13.53 -1.62
N VAL A 338 -14.76 12.98 -2.19
CA VAL A 338 -14.77 11.69 -2.87
C VAL A 338 -14.41 11.96 -4.31
N ALA A 339 -13.14 11.77 -4.65
CA ALA A 339 -12.74 11.58 -6.02
C ALA A 339 -13.21 10.20 -6.51
N LEU A 340 -14.54 10.03 -6.59
CA LEU A 340 -15.23 8.85 -7.12
C LEU A 340 -15.22 8.91 -8.65
N ASN A 341 -14.04 8.79 -9.23
CA ASN A 341 -13.99 8.49 -10.65
C ASN A 341 -14.59 7.09 -10.91
N ARG A 342 -14.96 6.83 -12.17
CA ARG A 342 -15.64 5.60 -12.59
C ARG A 342 -14.92 4.30 -12.20
N TRP A 343 -13.61 4.31 -11.97
CA TRP A 343 -12.83 3.14 -11.55
C TRP A 343 -13.10 2.77 -10.09
N ARG A 344 -13.43 3.76 -9.25
CA ARG A 344 -13.64 3.58 -7.81
C ARG A 344 -15.09 3.30 -7.41
N ARG A 345 -16.05 3.41 -8.33
CA ARG A 345 -17.49 3.16 -8.06
C ARG A 345 -17.80 1.77 -7.51
N GLU A 346 -17.11 0.75 -8.02
CA GLU A 346 -17.25 -0.63 -7.53
C GLU A 346 -16.11 -1.05 -6.60
N HIS A 347 -15.26 -0.12 -6.15
CA HIS A 347 -14.15 -0.38 -5.23
C HIS A 347 -13.26 -1.55 -5.69
N GLY A 348 -12.92 -1.59 -6.98
CA GLY A 348 -12.10 -2.66 -7.56
C GLY A 348 -12.74 -4.05 -7.64
N LYS A 349 -14.02 -4.23 -7.26
CA LYS A 349 -14.73 -5.50 -7.40
C LYS A 349 -14.53 -6.12 -8.78
N HIS A 350 -14.45 -7.45 -8.81
CA HIS A 350 -14.14 -8.21 -10.02
C HIS A 350 -12.83 -7.78 -10.69
N HIS A 351 -11.85 -7.30 -9.92
CA HIS A 351 -10.53 -6.89 -10.41
C HIS A 351 -10.62 -5.86 -11.54
N TYR A 352 -11.56 -4.91 -11.42
CA TYR A 352 -11.87 -3.86 -12.40
C TYR A 352 -12.33 -4.33 -13.80
N LEU A 353 -12.54 -5.63 -14.01
CA LEU A 353 -12.84 -6.20 -15.33
C LEU A 353 -14.07 -5.58 -16.00
N ARG A 354 -15.13 -5.31 -15.22
CA ARG A 354 -16.36 -4.69 -15.72
C ARG A 354 -16.13 -3.28 -16.25
N THR A 355 -15.40 -2.46 -15.50
CA THR A 355 -15.08 -1.08 -15.89
C THR A 355 -14.12 -1.08 -17.07
N LEU A 356 -13.07 -1.90 -17.04
CA LEU A 356 -12.13 -2.03 -18.15
C LEU A 356 -12.83 -2.42 -19.46
N ARG A 357 -13.70 -3.43 -19.43
CA ARG A 357 -14.49 -3.84 -20.60
C ARG A 357 -15.36 -2.70 -21.13
N ARG A 358 -16.02 -1.95 -20.24
CA ARG A 358 -16.86 -0.80 -20.62
C ARG A 358 -16.03 0.26 -21.34
N VAL A 359 -14.85 0.57 -20.80
CA VAL A 359 -13.92 1.55 -21.34
C VAL A 359 -13.30 1.08 -22.66
N GLN A 360 -13.00 -0.22 -22.80
CA GLN A 360 -12.54 -0.84 -24.04
C GLN A 360 -13.62 -0.75 -25.13
N LYS A 361 -14.87 -1.11 -24.81
CA LYS A 361 -16.01 -1.01 -25.74
C LYS A 361 -16.26 0.44 -26.18
N ALA A 362 -16.09 1.41 -25.29
CA ALA A 362 -16.21 2.82 -25.62
C ALA A 362 -15.06 3.29 -26.54
N GLY A 363 -13.82 2.90 -26.25
CA GLY A 363 -12.67 3.19 -27.11
C GLY A 363 -12.80 2.55 -28.50
N ALA A 364 -13.30 1.32 -28.57
CA ALA A 364 -13.60 0.60 -29.81
C ALA A 364 -14.64 1.33 -30.68
N LYS A 365 -15.66 1.95 -30.08
CA LYS A 365 -16.65 2.76 -30.80
C LYS A 365 -16.07 4.07 -31.33
N ALA A 366 -15.13 4.66 -30.59
CA ALA A 366 -14.46 5.91 -30.96
C ALA A 366 -13.33 5.71 -32.00
N THR A 367 -12.91 4.47 -32.24
CA THR A 367 -11.83 4.13 -33.20
C THR A 367 -12.40 3.53 -34.49
N ARG A 368 -11.89 3.96 -35.64
CA ARG A 368 -12.18 3.33 -36.95
C ARG A 368 -11.15 2.25 -37.27
N GLY A 369 -11.55 1.16 -37.94
CA GLY A 369 -10.64 0.10 -38.42
C GLY A 369 -10.45 -1.12 -37.50
N SER A 370 -9.38 -1.88 -37.71
CA SER A 370 -9.08 -3.18 -37.07
C SER A 370 -8.58 -3.09 -35.62
N LYS A 371 -8.24 -1.89 -35.12
CA LYS A 371 -7.66 -1.67 -33.79
C LYS A 371 -8.65 -1.68 -32.62
N LYS A 372 -9.90 -2.08 -32.84
CA LYS A 372 -11.01 -1.94 -31.88
C LYS A 372 -10.75 -2.58 -30.52
N ILE A 373 -10.14 -3.77 -30.47
CA ILE A 373 -9.89 -4.47 -29.20
C ILE A 373 -8.71 -3.88 -28.40
N HIS A 374 -7.95 -2.97 -28.99
CA HIS A 374 -6.76 -2.35 -28.36
C HIS A 374 -7.03 -0.93 -27.86
N SER A 375 -8.21 -0.37 -28.16
CA SER A 375 -8.57 1.01 -27.84
C SER A 375 -9.37 1.14 -26.55
N PHE A 376 -9.04 2.14 -25.73
CA PHE A 376 -9.71 2.47 -24.48
C PHE A 376 -10.05 3.96 -24.44
N LEU A 377 -11.20 4.33 -23.89
CA LEU A 377 -11.64 5.72 -23.80
C LEU A 377 -11.36 6.33 -22.42
N LEU A 378 -10.41 7.24 -22.32
CA LEU A 378 -10.19 8.08 -21.14
C LEU A 378 -11.12 9.30 -21.14
N MET A 379 -11.49 9.77 -19.95
CA MET A 379 -12.42 10.89 -19.77
C MET A 379 -11.92 11.84 -18.68
N GLY A 380 -12.17 13.14 -18.86
CA GLY A 380 -12.04 14.13 -17.78
C GLY A 380 -13.15 13.99 -16.73
N PRO A 381 -13.04 14.71 -15.59
CA PRO A 381 -14.00 14.61 -14.48
C PRO A 381 -15.45 14.92 -14.87
N ASP A 382 -15.66 15.84 -15.82
CA ASP A 382 -16.96 16.24 -16.34
C ASP A 382 -17.42 15.42 -17.56
N GLU A 383 -16.65 14.40 -17.94
CA GLU A 383 -16.84 13.55 -19.12
C GLU A 383 -16.88 14.29 -20.48
N ARG A 384 -16.58 15.60 -20.49
CA ARG A 384 -16.56 16.43 -21.71
C ARG A 384 -15.28 16.24 -22.49
N VAL A 385 -14.14 16.24 -21.80
CA VAL A 385 -12.84 15.92 -22.41
C VAL A 385 -12.72 14.41 -22.53
N ARG A 386 -12.45 13.93 -23.74
CA ARG A 386 -12.33 12.51 -24.04
C ARG A 386 -11.08 12.26 -24.87
N ALA A 387 -10.34 11.21 -24.54
CA ALA A 387 -9.16 10.80 -25.29
C ALA A 387 -9.17 9.28 -25.48
N VAL A 388 -8.82 8.82 -26.68
CA VAL A 388 -8.66 7.39 -26.93
C VAL A 388 -7.19 7.05 -26.78
N VAL A 389 -6.90 6.07 -25.93
CA VAL A 389 -5.56 5.48 -25.79
C VAL A 389 -5.56 4.10 -26.41
N GLN A 390 -4.41 3.68 -26.94
CA GLN A 390 -4.25 2.38 -27.57
C GLN A 390 -3.10 1.61 -26.93
N ALA A 391 -3.31 0.33 -26.68
CA ALA A 391 -2.26 -0.57 -26.25
C ALA A 391 -1.12 -0.59 -27.31
N PRO A 392 0.14 -0.89 -26.92
CA PRO A 392 0.55 -1.56 -25.67
C PRO A 392 0.59 -0.65 -24.44
N PHE A 393 0.18 -1.19 -23.29
CA PHE A 393 0.28 -0.54 -21.97
C PHE A 393 1.24 -1.26 -21.02
N LEU A 394 1.77 -2.40 -21.44
CA LEU A 394 2.79 -3.19 -20.76
C LEU A 394 4.06 -3.22 -21.63
N GLY A 395 5.23 -3.37 -21.03
CA GLY A 395 6.54 -3.34 -21.69
C GLY A 395 7.13 -1.93 -21.82
N GLY A 396 8.33 -1.84 -22.41
CA GLY A 396 9.01 -0.57 -22.71
C GLY A 396 8.36 0.29 -23.82
N GLY A 397 7.20 -0.13 -24.34
CA GLY A 397 6.49 0.50 -25.47
C GLY A 397 5.39 1.48 -25.07
N VAL A 398 5.41 2.04 -23.86
CA VAL A 398 4.31 2.91 -23.35
C VAL A 398 4.37 4.34 -23.95
N ALA A 399 4.42 4.45 -25.28
CA ALA A 399 4.25 5.72 -25.99
C ALA A 399 2.80 6.23 -25.94
N ALA A 400 1.84 5.35 -25.58
CA ALA A 400 0.39 5.57 -25.63
C ALA A 400 -0.17 6.66 -24.69
N PHE A 401 0.69 7.29 -23.90
CA PHE A 401 0.33 8.32 -22.92
C PHE A 401 0.99 9.67 -23.18
N GLN A 402 1.78 9.79 -24.25
CA GLN A 402 2.33 11.07 -24.68
C GLN A 402 1.19 11.94 -25.24
N ASP A 403 1.17 13.22 -24.87
CA ASP A 403 0.24 14.25 -25.37
C ASP A 403 -1.25 14.10 -25.00
N LEU A 404 -1.58 13.42 -23.89
CA LEU A 404 -2.96 13.40 -23.39
C LEU A 404 -3.38 14.74 -22.76
N PRO A 405 -4.66 15.17 -22.95
CA PRO A 405 -5.17 16.36 -22.28
C PRO A 405 -5.04 16.23 -20.76
N GLN A 406 -4.55 17.28 -20.10
CA GLN A 406 -4.33 17.30 -18.64
C GLN A 406 -5.58 16.89 -17.85
N ALA A 407 -6.77 17.24 -18.34
CA ALA A 407 -8.05 16.86 -17.73
C ALA A 407 -8.25 15.33 -17.62
N THR A 408 -7.65 14.53 -18.51
CA THR A 408 -7.76 13.06 -18.51
C THR A 408 -6.74 12.36 -17.62
N HIS A 409 -5.74 13.10 -17.09
CA HIS A 409 -4.65 12.52 -16.33
C HIS A 409 -5.12 11.74 -15.10
N SER A 410 -6.24 12.15 -14.49
CA SER A 410 -6.71 11.40 -13.32
C SER A 410 -7.23 10.02 -13.67
N ASP A 411 -8.09 9.97 -14.67
CA ASP A 411 -8.67 8.75 -15.21
C ASP A 411 -7.59 7.86 -15.84
N GLN A 412 -6.53 8.43 -16.41
CA GLN A 412 -5.36 7.71 -16.91
C GLN A 412 -4.62 6.91 -15.82
N VAL A 413 -4.32 7.53 -14.67
CA VAL A 413 -3.59 6.87 -13.58
C VAL A 413 -4.40 5.69 -13.04
N GLU A 414 -5.70 5.87 -12.88
CA GLU A 414 -6.61 4.82 -12.43
C GLU A 414 -6.82 3.73 -13.48
N PHE A 415 -6.86 4.10 -14.77
CA PHE A 415 -6.86 3.16 -15.87
C PHE A 415 -5.63 2.24 -15.82
N ILE A 416 -4.42 2.78 -15.70
CA ILE A 416 -3.18 1.99 -15.65
C ILE A 416 -3.21 1.02 -14.45
N ARG A 417 -3.64 1.50 -13.28
CA ARG A 417 -3.78 0.68 -12.08
C ARG A 417 -4.78 -0.45 -12.28
N ALA A 418 -5.97 -0.13 -12.75
CA ALA A 418 -7.02 -1.11 -13.05
C ALA A 418 -6.54 -2.14 -14.09
N TYR A 419 -5.88 -1.68 -15.15
CA TYR A 419 -5.35 -2.52 -16.22
C TYR A 419 -4.31 -3.52 -15.70
N LYS A 420 -3.32 -3.06 -14.93
CA LYS A 420 -2.28 -3.92 -14.32
C LYS A 420 -2.88 -4.92 -13.34
N THR A 421 -3.83 -4.48 -12.51
CA THR A 421 -4.57 -5.34 -11.57
C THR A 421 -5.30 -6.47 -12.31
N ALA A 422 -6.08 -6.12 -13.34
CA ALA A 422 -6.83 -7.08 -14.15
C ALA A 422 -5.94 -8.02 -14.95
N PHE A 423 -4.82 -7.52 -15.49
CA PHE A 423 -3.85 -8.33 -16.22
C PHE A 423 -3.21 -9.39 -15.31
N LEU A 424 -2.78 -9.01 -14.10
CA LEU A 424 -2.23 -9.94 -13.12
C LEU A 424 -3.28 -10.97 -12.65
N PHE A 425 -4.53 -10.53 -12.47
CA PHE A 425 -5.64 -11.44 -12.18
C PHE A 425 -5.83 -12.46 -13.31
N TRP A 426 -5.83 -12.01 -14.57
CA TRP A 426 -5.94 -12.87 -15.75
C TRP A 426 -4.77 -13.84 -15.87
N LEU A 427 -3.52 -13.39 -15.65
CA LEU A 427 -2.35 -14.27 -15.66
C LEU A 427 -2.52 -15.45 -14.69
N ARG A 428 -2.98 -15.15 -13.48
CA ARG A 428 -3.16 -16.15 -12.43
C ARG A 428 -4.34 -17.09 -12.66
N THR A 429 -5.41 -16.62 -13.30
CA THR A 429 -6.68 -17.38 -13.35
C THR A 429 -7.02 -17.96 -14.71
N GLU A 430 -6.50 -17.40 -15.81
CA GLU A 430 -7.04 -17.65 -17.16
C GLU A 430 -5.97 -17.83 -18.24
N ALA A 431 -4.75 -17.28 -18.08
CA ALA A 431 -3.74 -17.27 -19.14
C ALA A 431 -3.25 -18.67 -19.58
N GLY A 432 -3.29 -19.65 -18.68
CA GLY A 432 -2.98 -21.06 -18.96
C GLY A 432 -4.14 -21.84 -19.58
N GLY A 433 -5.28 -21.19 -19.88
CA GLY A 433 -6.48 -21.81 -20.45
C GLY A 433 -7.36 -22.55 -19.42
N LYS A 434 -6.77 -23.12 -18.36
CA LYS A 434 -7.47 -23.66 -17.19
C LYS A 434 -6.96 -22.99 -15.93
N GLN A 435 -7.83 -22.81 -14.93
CA GLN A 435 -7.47 -22.12 -13.68
C GLN A 435 -6.26 -22.75 -12.97
N ARG A 436 -6.20 -24.09 -12.90
CA ARG A 436 -5.06 -24.81 -12.29
C ARG A 436 -3.75 -24.54 -13.02
N ASP A 437 -3.78 -24.56 -14.36
CA ASP A 437 -2.59 -24.36 -15.19
C ASP A 437 -2.11 -22.90 -15.12
N SER A 438 -3.05 -21.95 -15.11
CA SER A 438 -2.78 -20.52 -14.88
C SER A 438 -2.14 -20.28 -13.51
N ALA A 439 -2.70 -20.87 -12.44
CA ALA A 439 -2.17 -20.71 -11.10
C ALA A 439 -0.75 -21.30 -10.98
N ARG A 440 -0.52 -22.47 -11.57
CA ARG A 440 0.81 -23.10 -11.62
C ARG A 440 1.82 -22.26 -12.41
N ALA A 441 1.42 -21.73 -13.57
CA ALA A 441 2.28 -20.84 -14.36
C ALA A 441 2.59 -19.56 -13.59
N PHE A 442 1.60 -18.97 -12.92
CA PHE A 442 1.78 -17.77 -12.12
C PHE A 442 2.73 -17.98 -10.94
N GLY A 443 2.60 -19.10 -10.22
CA GLY A 443 3.55 -19.48 -9.16
C GLY A 443 4.99 -19.62 -9.68
N LYS A 444 5.18 -20.28 -10.82
CA LYS A 444 6.51 -20.37 -11.49
C LYS A 444 7.05 -18.99 -11.89
N PHE A 445 6.18 -18.09 -12.35
CA PHE A 445 6.54 -16.73 -12.69
C PHE A 445 7.03 -15.94 -11.47
N LEU A 446 6.31 -16.00 -10.35
CA LEU A 446 6.72 -15.33 -9.12
C LEU A 446 8.04 -15.88 -8.58
N GLY A 447 8.25 -17.20 -8.66
CA GLY A 447 9.53 -17.82 -8.30
C GLY A 447 10.69 -17.34 -9.18
N ARG A 448 10.51 -17.31 -10.51
CA ARG A 448 11.55 -16.87 -11.45
C ARG A 448 11.90 -15.40 -11.33
N LEU A 449 10.95 -14.54 -11.00
CA LEU A 449 11.24 -13.11 -10.79
C LEU A 449 12.30 -12.87 -9.72
N GLN A 450 12.42 -13.76 -8.73
CA GLN A 450 13.44 -13.63 -7.69
C GLN A 450 14.82 -14.09 -8.16
N ASP A 451 14.87 -14.88 -9.23
CA ASP A 451 16.07 -15.47 -9.79
C ASP A 451 16.72 -14.57 -10.84
N SER A 452 15.93 -13.66 -11.42
CA SER A 452 16.42 -12.66 -12.36
C SER A 452 17.31 -11.65 -11.62
N PRO A 453 18.53 -11.37 -12.13
CA PRO A 453 19.35 -10.30 -11.58
C PRO A 453 18.52 -9.02 -11.61
N GLY A 454 18.32 -8.42 -10.43
CA GLY A 454 17.68 -7.12 -10.33
C GLY A 454 18.53 -6.14 -11.13
N VAL A 455 17.97 -5.56 -12.18
CA VAL A 455 18.67 -4.53 -12.93
C VAL A 455 18.40 -3.23 -12.19
N GLU A 456 19.39 -2.73 -11.45
CA GLU A 456 19.34 -1.37 -10.91
C GLU A 456 19.25 -0.41 -12.11
N GLY A 457 18.12 0.26 -12.27
CA GLY A 457 18.04 1.30 -13.28
C GLY A 457 16.92 2.29 -13.07
N ASP A 458 17.15 3.39 -13.76
CA ASP A 458 16.68 4.74 -13.51
C ASP A 458 15.16 4.86 -13.26
N LEU A 459 14.79 5.69 -12.29
CA LEU A 459 13.41 5.99 -11.88
C LEU A 459 12.52 6.49 -13.03
N LYS A 460 13.12 6.83 -14.18
CA LYS A 460 12.47 7.34 -15.38
C LYS A 460 12.04 6.25 -16.37
N ASN A 461 12.61 5.04 -16.28
CA ASN A 461 12.23 3.87 -17.09
C ASN A 461 12.30 2.61 -16.22
N PRO A 462 11.24 2.25 -15.47
CA PRO A 462 11.27 1.07 -14.63
C PRO A 462 11.47 -0.16 -15.52
N LEU A 463 12.61 -0.80 -15.34
CA LEU A 463 13.10 -1.93 -16.11
C LEU A 463 12.13 -3.11 -16.04
N GLU A 464 11.36 -3.28 -17.10
CA GLU A 464 10.52 -4.47 -17.34
C GLU A 464 11.30 -5.59 -18.06
N GLY A 465 12.64 -5.50 -18.13
CA GLY A 465 13.50 -6.51 -18.78
C GLY A 465 13.41 -7.87 -18.09
N GLY A 466 13.76 -7.94 -16.79
CA GLY A 466 13.65 -9.17 -16.00
C GLY A 466 12.22 -9.70 -15.85
N LEU A 467 11.23 -8.79 -15.85
CA LEU A 467 9.80 -9.12 -15.88
C LEU A 467 9.40 -9.80 -17.20
N SER A 468 9.80 -9.22 -18.33
CA SER A 468 9.46 -9.72 -19.66
C SER A 468 10.12 -11.07 -19.93
N GLU A 469 11.40 -11.21 -19.57
CA GLU A 469 12.14 -12.49 -19.67
C GLU A 469 11.50 -13.58 -18.80
N SER A 470 11.14 -13.26 -17.55
CA SER A 470 10.48 -14.20 -16.64
C SER A 470 9.13 -14.67 -17.19
N LEU A 471 8.32 -13.75 -17.72
CA LEU A 471 7.03 -14.07 -18.31
C LEU A 471 7.17 -14.88 -19.59
N GLU A 472 8.08 -14.50 -20.48
CA GLU A 472 8.31 -15.22 -21.73
C GLU A 472 8.81 -16.64 -21.47
N SER A 473 9.72 -16.81 -20.53
CA SER A 473 10.24 -18.12 -20.17
C SER A 473 9.16 -19.04 -19.57
N VAL A 474 8.14 -18.49 -18.89
CA VAL A 474 7.08 -19.28 -18.23
C VAL A 474 5.90 -19.54 -19.16
N TYR A 475 5.46 -18.52 -19.89
CA TYR A 475 4.26 -18.57 -20.72
C TYR A 475 4.55 -18.79 -22.21
N GLY A 476 5.84 -18.80 -22.61
CA GLY A 476 6.28 -19.00 -23.98
C GLY A 476 5.95 -17.85 -24.93
N LEU A 477 5.63 -16.66 -24.38
CA LEU A 477 5.24 -15.48 -25.15
C LEU A 477 5.81 -14.20 -24.55
N PRO A 478 6.18 -13.22 -25.39
CA PRO A 478 6.57 -11.90 -24.90
C PRO A 478 5.41 -11.22 -24.15
N LEU A 479 5.75 -10.38 -23.18
CA LEU A 479 4.80 -9.57 -22.40
C LEU A 479 3.89 -8.76 -23.33
N SER A 480 4.49 -8.05 -24.28
CA SER A 480 3.79 -7.23 -25.27
C SER A 480 4.55 -7.19 -26.60
N SER A 481 3.91 -6.66 -27.64
CA SER A 481 4.44 -6.56 -29.00
C SER A 481 3.92 -5.30 -29.70
N SER A 482 4.66 -4.78 -30.67
CA SER A 482 4.22 -3.64 -31.51
C SER A 482 2.95 -3.99 -32.31
N GLU A 483 2.87 -5.23 -32.79
CA GLU A 483 1.66 -5.81 -33.36
C GLU A 483 0.94 -6.67 -32.31
N LEU A 484 -0.10 -6.11 -31.70
CA LEU A 484 -0.85 -6.78 -30.65
C LEU A 484 -1.74 -7.89 -31.23
N GLY A 485 -1.38 -9.14 -30.97
CA GLY A 485 -2.08 -10.33 -31.44
C GLY A 485 -2.10 -11.46 -30.42
N SER A 486 -2.41 -12.68 -30.84
CA SER A 486 -2.34 -13.86 -29.95
C SER A 486 -0.90 -14.35 -29.69
N SER A 487 0.08 -13.66 -30.27
CA SER A 487 1.54 -13.84 -30.15
C SER A 487 2.17 -13.10 -28.96
N SER A 488 1.42 -12.31 -28.19
CA SER A 488 1.88 -11.70 -26.94
C SER A 488 0.86 -11.89 -25.82
N LEU A 489 1.33 -11.83 -24.56
CA LEU A 489 0.45 -11.98 -23.39
C LEU A 489 -0.58 -10.86 -23.32
N GLU A 490 -0.16 -9.61 -23.54
CA GLU A 490 -1.06 -8.46 -23.57
C GLU A 490 -2.15 -8.62 -24.65
N GLY A 491 -1.79 -9.06 -25.86
CA GLY A 491 -2.78 -9.26 -26.92
C GLY A 491 -3.76 -10.40 -26.62
N ARG A 492 -3.32 -11.49 -25.97
CA ARG A 492 -4.22 -12.55 -25.46
C ARG A 492 -5.17 -12.03 -24.39
N PHE A 493 -4.66 -11.24 -23.45
CA PHE A 493 -5.45 -10.59 -22.41
C PHE A 493 -6.54 -9.68 -23.00
N LEU A 494 -6.17 -8.80 -23.94
CA LEU A 494 -7.12 -7.87 -24.59
C LEU A 494 -8.22 -8.61 -25.34
N LYS A 495 -7.88 -9.71 -26.04
CA LYS A 495 -8.85 -10.58 -26.70
C LYS A 495 -9.78 -11.27 -25.70
N TRP A 496 -9.24 -11.78 -24.59
CA TRP A 496 -10.04 -12.36 -23.51
C TRP A 496 -10.99 -11.34 -22.87
N LEU A 497 -10.48 -10.14 -22.54
CA LEU A 497 -11.26 -9.05 -21.96
C LEU A 497 -12.45 -8.64 -22.84
N SER A 498 -12.25 -8.65 -24.17
CA SER A 498 -13.29 -8.30 -25.14
C SER A 498 -14.46 -9.30 -25.21
N LYS A 499 -14.23 -10.55 -24.79
CA LYS A 499 -15.20 -11.66 -24.86
C LYS A 499 -15.99 -11.86 -23.57
N ARG A 500 -15.42 -11.49 -22.42
CA ARG A 500 -16.15 -11.39 -21.15
C ARG A 500 -17.20 -10.30 -21.28
#